data_AF-A0A1B6EK74-F1
#
_entry.id   AF-A0A1B6EK74-F1
#
_cell.length_a   1.000
_cell.length_b   1.000
_cell.length_c   1.000
_cell.angle_alpha   90.00
_cell.angle_beta   90.00
_cell.angle_gamma   90.00
#
_symmetry.space_group_name_H-M   'P 1'
#
loop_
_entity.id
_entity.type
_entity.pdbx_description
1 polymer ?
#
loop_
_entity_poly.entity_id
_entity_poly.type
_entity_poly.pdbx_seq_one_letter_code
_entity_poly.pdbx_strand_id
1 'polypeptide(L)'
;MSVLRSRGISPHAIMATGGYDHTVRLWGLDSGLCTRIFRHEDCQVNCLTISPDRRLVVAGGYERIRIYDVNHSIDSALLTNNKFEKNVLAIGIEEEGKWMYTAGEDNTVRLWDLRALNMKCQRLFQVSATVNCACLHPTQKMMAVGDQKGTIHLWDLKSDHSKQLVPEPGASIQSIAMDPTGKYMAVVTNRGRCFIWELPAMFVEELTLSQHSTMIEAHQRYALRCKFSPDSKLLVTTSADQTARIWRMGDYEFVRELKRENQRWVWDVGFTADSRHVVTVSSDNFARLWKVENGVILREYSGHEKAITALAVSDSQTGAGLPSTSFIPVFTDD
;
A
#
# COMPACT_ATOMS: atom_id res chain seq x y z
N MET A 1 14.31 8.57 30.91
CA MET A 1 13.08 9.11 30.30
C MET A 1 12.18 7.93 29.96
N SER A 2 10.97 7.85 30.55
CA SER A 2 9.99 6.83 30.18
C SER A 2 9.46 7.12 28.77
N VAL A 3 9.72 6.22 27.83
CA VAL A 3 9.13 6.28 26.49
C VAL A 3 7.61 6.12 26.64
N LEU A 4 6.85 7.19 26.40
CA LEU A 4 5.39 7.14 26.43
C LEU A 4 4.91 6.26 25.27
N ARG A 5 4.40 5.07 25.59
CA ARG A 5 3.75 4.18 24.61
C ARG A 5 2.38 4.75 24.25
N SER A 6 2.07 4.84 22.97
CA SER A 6 0.74 5.20 22.47
C SER A 6 -0.24 4.06 22.75
N ARG A 7 -1.29 4.31 23.53
CA ARG A 7 -2.36 3.33 23.82
C ARG A 7 -3.03 2.88 22.51
N GLY A 8 -3.16 1.57 22.31
CA GLY A 8 -3.85 0.96 21.16
C GLY A 8 -2.93 0.39 20.07
N ILE A 9 -1.64 0.77 20.06
CA ILE A 9 -0.64 0.21 19.14
C ILE A 9 -0.02 -1.05 19.76
N SER A 10 0.09 -2.13 18.98
CA SER A 10 0.77 -3.35 19.44
C SER A 10 2.23 -3.04 19.81
N PRO A 11 2.77 -3.59 20.91
CA PRO A 11 4.18 -3.40 21.28
C PRO A 11 5.16 -4.02 20.25
N HIS A 12 4.65 -4.85 19.34
CA HIS A 12 5.40 -5.42 18.22
C HIS A 12 5.12 -4.71 16.91
N ALA A 13 4.27 -3.67 16.89
CA ALA A 13 3.97 -2.92 15.69
C ALA A 13 5.25 -2.29 15.15
N ILE A 14 5.53 -2.59 13.89
CA ILE A 14 6.69 -2.07 13.18
C ILE A 14 6.22 -1.25 11.99
N MET A 15 7.04 -0.29 11.62
CA MET A 15 6.93 0.33 10.30
C MET A 15 8.30 0.43 9.65
N ALA A 16 8.31 0.38 8.32
CA ALA A 16 9.48 0.65 7.50
C ALA A 16 9.24 1.91 6.67
N THR A 17 10.26 2.76 6.58
CA THR A 17 10.25 3.97 5.77
C THR A 17 11.45 3.99 4.82
N GLY A 18 11.29 4.58 3.65
CA GLY A 18 12.36 4.70 2.67
C GLY A 18 12.12 5.86 1.71
N GLY A 19 13.20 6.34 1.10
CA GLY A 19 13.12 7.42 0.12
C GLY A 19 14.45 7.71 -0.56
N TYR A 20 14.85 8.98 -0.62
CA TYR A 20 15.99 9.44 -1.43
C TYR A 20 17.35 9.43 -0.71
N ASP A 21 17.39 9.14 0.59
CA ASP A 21 18.63 9.13 1.37
C ASP A 21 19.38 7.79 1.33
N HIS A 22 18.98 6.89 0.42
CA HIS A 22 19.59 5.58 0.24
C HIS A 22 19.52 4.68 1.47
N THR A 23 18.52 4.89 2.33
CA THR A 23 18.27 4.04 3.50
C THR A 23 16.82 3.54 3.53
N VAL A 24 16.64 2.33 4.04
CA VAL A 24 15.34 1.86 4.54
C VAL A 24 15.46 1.75 6.05
N ARG A 25 14.61 2.46 6.78
CA ARG A 25 14.64 2.50 8.25
C ARG A 25 13.48 1.73 8.83
N LEU A 26 13.76 0.90 9.82
CA LEU A 26 12.75 0.17 10.59
C LEU A 26 12.55 0.86 11.93
N TRP A 27 11.30 1.00 12.33
CA TRP A 27 10.90 1.71 13.55
C TRP A 27 9.93 0.88 14.37
N GLY A 28 10.05 0.97 15.70
CA GLY A 28 8.97 0.57 16.58
C GLY A 28 7.87 1.64 16.55
N LEU A 29 6.68 1.27 16.09
CA LEU A 29 5.58 2.22 15.88
C LEU A 29 5.08 2.82 17.20
N ASP A 30 5.11 2.06 18.29
CA ASP A 30 4.68 2.48 19.63
C ASP A 30 5.73 3.28 20.40
N SER A 31 7.03 3.09 20.08
CA SER A 31 8.16 3.68 20.80
C SER A 31 8.78 4.89 20.09
N GLY A 32 8.73 4.94 18.76
CA GLY A 32 9.43 5.96 17.98
C GLY A 32 10.88 5.66 17.66
N LEU A 33 11.41 4.57 18.20
CA LEU A 33 12.82 4.25 18.07
C LEU A 33 13.10 3.63 16.70
N CYS A 34 14.12 4.14 16.02
CA CYS A 34 14.69 3.47 14.86
C CYS A 34 15.44 2.24 15.36
N THR A 35 14.93 1.05 15.02
CA THR A 35 15.51 -0.22 15.46
C THR A 35 16.60 -0.69 14.51
N ARG A 36 16.46 -0.44 13.20
CA ARG A 36 17.42 -0.82 12.17
C ARG A 36 17.47 0.16 11.01
N ILE A 37 18.63 0.24 10.36
CA ILE A 37 18.86 1.04 9.15
C ILE A 37 19.50 0.13 8.10
N PHE A 38 18.75 -0.22 7.07
CA PHE A 38 19.25 -0.99 5.94
C PHE A 38 19.82 -0.06 4.87
N ARG A 39 20.99 -0.42 4.33
CA ARG A 39 21.55 0.31 3.18
C ARG A 39 20.76 -0.04 1.91
N HIS A 40 20.33 0.99 1.20
CA HIS A 40 19.64 0.91 -0.09
C HIS A 40 20.36 1.81 -1.10
N GLU A 41 21.60 1.46 -1.37
CA GLU A 41 22.47 2.25 -2.25
C GLU A 41 22.01 2.21 -3.72
N ASP A 42 22.52 3.13 -4.53
CA ASP A 42 22.35 3.26 -5.99
C ASP A 42 20.97 3.73 -6.49
N CYS A 43 19.92 3.71 -5.68
CA CYS A 43 18.61 4.21 -6.11
C CYS A 43 17.74 4.68 -4.93
N GLN A 44 16.64 5.35 -5.25
CA GLN A 44 15.60 5.72 -4.30
C GLN A 44 14.62 4.56 -4.06
N VAL A 45 13.89 4.63 -2.94
CA VAL A 45 12.83 3.68 -2.60
C VAL A 45 11.47 4.23 -3.04
N ASN A 46 10.86 3.62 -4.04
CA ASN A 46 9.56 4.06 -4.57
C ASN A 46 8.38 3.39 -3.83
N CYS A 47 8.57 2.16 -3.35
CA CYS A 47 7.54 1.41 -2.64
C CYS A 47 8.15 0.44 -1.62
N LEU A 48 7.40 0.18 -0.55
CA LEU A 48 7.77 -0.73 0.53
C LEU A 48 6.59 -1.64 0.89
N THR A 49 6.91 -2.86 1.31
CA THR A 49 5.97 -3.73 2.02
C THR A 49 6.69 -4.55 3.08
N ILE A 50 5.95 -4.98 4.10
CA ILE A 50 6.40 -5.89 5.16
C ILE A 50 5.65 -7.20 4.94
N SER A 51 6.35 -8.34 5.01
CA SER A 51 5.69 -9.64 4.90
C SER A 51 4.69 -9.87 6.03
N PRO A 52 3.63 -10.68 5.82
CA PRO A 52 2.61 -10.93 6.85
C PRO A 52 3.19 -11.48 8.17
N ASP A 53 4.23 -12.31 8.08
CA ASP A 53 4.99 -12.85 9.22
C ASP A 53 5.97 -11.87 9.86
N ARG A 54 6.08 -10.64 9.32
CA ARG A 54 6.97 -9.55 9.75
C ARG A 54 8.46 -9.84 9.65
N ARG A 55 8.82 -10.91 8.95
CA ARG A 55 10.22 -11.31 8.81
C ARG A 55 10.94 -10.49 7.76
N LEU A 56 10.26 -10.10 6.69
CA LEU A 56 10.85 -9.48 5.53
C LEU A 56 10.35 -8.05 5.33
N VAL A 57 11.27 -7.17 4.94
CA VAL A 57 10.95 -5.86 4.35
C VAL A 57 11.36 -5.92 2.89
N VAL A 58 10.43 -5.64 1.99
CA VAL A 58 10.69 -5.62 0.54
C VAL A 58 10.62 -4.18 0.03
N ALA A 59 11.68 -3.74 -0.63
CA ALA A 59 11.82 -2.38 -1.17
C ALA A 59 11.98 -2.42 -2.70
N GLY A 60 11.12 -1.69 -3.41
CA GLY A 60 11.21 -1.47 -4.84
C GLY A 60 11.85 -0.12 -5.14
N GLY A 61 12.79 -0.10 -6.09
CA GLY A 61 13.45 1.12 -6.56
C GLY A 61 13.61 1.12 -8.08
N TYR A 62 14.62 1.81 -8.57
CA TYR A 62 15.00 1.80 -9.98
C TYR A 62 15.70 0.47 -10.33
N GLU A 63 15.16 -0.24 -11.33
CA GLU A 63 15.69 -1.51 -11.91
C GLU A 63 15.78 -2.71 -10.97
N ARG A 64 15.41 -2.57 -9.69
CA ARG A 64 15.60 -3.63 -8.69
C ARG A 64 14.57 -3.65 -7.58
N ILE A 65 14.47 -4.84 -6.98
CA ILE A 65 13.84 -5.08 -5.69
C ILE A 65 14.88 -5.63 -4.73
N ARG A 66 14.87 -5.14 -3.50
CA ARG A 66 15.69 -5.64 -2.39
C ARG A 66 14.80 -6.20 -1.29
N ILE A 67 15.16 -7.39 -0.79
CA ILE A 67 14.51 -8.04 0.35
C ILE A 67 15.47 -7.98 1.52
N TYR A 68 15.03 -7.46 2.65
CA TYR A 68 15.76 -7.38 3.90
C TYR A 68 15.10 -8.29 4.92
N ASP A 69 15.89 -9.03 5.70
CA ASP A 69 15.38 -9.81 6.83
C ASP A 69 15.50 -8.98 8.11
N VAL A 70 14.37 -8.77 8.78
CA VAL A 70 14.22 -7.95 9.99
C VAL A 70 15.06 -8.47 11.15
N ASN A 71 15.28 -9.78 11.23
CA ASN A 71 15.98 -10.45 12.34
C ASN A 71 17.45 -10.76 12.02
N HIS A 72 17.84 -10.67 10.76
CA HIS A 72 19.21 -11.00 10.34
C HIS A 72 20.21 -9.96 10.86
N SER A 73 21.37 -10.37 11.38
CA SER A 73 22.33 -9.45 12.03
C SER A 73 22.99 -8.44 11.08
N ILE A 74 23.01 -8.72 9.77
CA ILE A 74 23.61 -7.86 8.75
C ILE A 74 22.56 -6.90 8.19
N ASP A 75 22.89 -5.61 8.13
CA ASP A 75 22.04 -4.52 7.63
C ASP A 75 22.07 -4.34 6.09
N SER A 76 22.30 -5.44 5.36
CA SER A 76 22.29 -5.49 3.89
C SER A 76 21.10 -6.30 3.36
N ALA A 77 20.79 -6.14 2.08
CA ALA A 77 19.76 -6.94 1.43
C ALA A 77 20.14 -8.43 1.48
N LEU A 78 19.20 -9.28 1.92
CA LEU A 78 19.29 -10.74 1.83
C LEU A 78 19.25 -11.17 0.36
N LEU A 79 18.42 -10.50 -0.44
CA LEU A 79 18.27 -10.77 -1.87
C LEU A 79 18.13 -9.46 -2.63
N THR A 80 18.80 -9.37 -3.77
CA THR A 80 18.60 -8.30 -4.77
C THR A 80 18.21 -8.94 -6.11
N ASN A 81 17.10 -8.48 -6.68
CA ASN A 81 16.61 -8.94 -7.98
C ASN A 81 16.65 -7.78 -8.99
N ASN A 82 17.53 -7.88 -9.98
CA ASN A 82 17.80 -6.86 -11.01
C ASN A 82 17.13 -7.17 -12.36
N LYS A 83 15.99 -7.87 -12.36
CA LYS A 83 15.28 -8.26 -13.60
C LYS A 83 14.38 -7.14 -14.16
N PHE A 84 14.46 -5.92 -13.65
CA PHE A 84 13.62 -4.80 -14.10
C PHE A 84 14.47 -3.80 -14.89
N GLU A 85 13.89 -3.20 -15.92
CA GLU A 85 14.57 -2.19 -16.75
C GLU A 85 14.23 -0.75 -16.33
N LYS A 86 13.23 -0.57 -15.45
CA LYS A 86 12.73 0.74 -15.01
C LYS A 86 12.28 0.71 -13.55
N ASN A 87 11.64 1.77 -13.06
CA ASN A 87 11.17 1.83 -11.67
C ASN A 87 10.11 0.77 -11.36
N VAL A 88 10.26 0.14 -10.19
CA VAL A 88 9.21 -0.62 -9.51
C VAL A 88 8.40 0.36 -8.65
N LEU A 89 7.12 0.52 -8.93
CA LEU A 89 6.25 1.53 -8.32
C LEU A 89 5.26 0.96 -7.30
N ALA A 90 4.94 -0.33 -7.38
CA ALA A 90 4.13 -1.00 -6.37
C ALA A 90 4.62 -2.42 -6.11
N ILE A 91 4.53 -2.83 -4.85
CA ILE A 91 4.80 -4.19 -4.38
C ILE A 91 3.72 -4.55 -3.37
N GLY A 92 3.28 -5.80 -3.38
CA GLY A 92 2.51 -6.38 -2.29
C GLY A 92 2.77 -7.88 -2.17
N ILE A 93 2.35 -8.42 -1.03
CA ILE A 93 2.54 -9.83 -0.68
C ILE A 93 1.15 -10.39 -0.36
N GLU A 94 0.90 -11.59 -0.86
CA GLU A 94 -0.30 -12.38 -0.59
C GLU A 94 -0.39 -12.75 0.90
N GLU A 95 -1.59 -12.94 1.42
CA GLU A 95 -1.87 -13.06 2.85
C GLU A 95 -1.07 -14.17 3.57
N GLU A 96 -0.87 -15.32 2.92
CA GLU A 96 -0.07 -16.43 3.45
C GLU A 96 1.45 -16.23 3.26
N GLY A 97 1.87 -15.15 2.61
CA GLY A 97 3.28 -14.84 2.38
C GLY A 97 3.97 -15.70 1.33
N LYS A 98 3.22 -16.45 0.51
CA LYS A 98 3.79 -17.36 -0.50
C LYS A 98 4.07 -16.66 -1.81
N TRP A 99 3.25 -15.67 -2.15
CA TRP A 99 3.32 -14.94 -3.42
C TRP A 99 3.58 -13.46 -3.18
N MET A 100 4.34 -12.86 -4.10
CA MET A 100 4.54 -11.42 -4.17
C MET A 100 4.12 -10.94 -5.55
N TYR A 101 3.57 -9.73 -5.62
CA TYR A 101 3.35 -9.03 -6.89
C TYR A 101 4.16 -7.74 -6.94
N THR A 102 4.52 -7.34 -8.15
CA THR A 102 5.28 -6.11 -8.42
C THR A 102 4.71 -5.43 -9.65
N ALA A 103 4.63 -4.11 -9.65
CA ALA A 103 4.20 -3.33 -10.79
C ALA A 103 5.14 -2.14 -11.04
N GLY A 104 5.31 -1.73 -12.30
CA GLY A 104 6.28 -0.68 -12.61
C GLY A 104 6.14 0.01 -13.98
N GLU A 105 7.14 0.84 -14.25
CA GLU A 105 7.26 1.70 -15.44
C GLU A 105 7.52 0.95 -16.75
N ASP A 106 7.85 -0.33 -16.66
CA ASP A 106 7.93 -1.23 -17.82
C ASP A 106 6.56 -1.74 -18.28
N ASN A 107 5.48 -1.15 -17.73
CA ASN A 107 4.09 -1.41 -18.09
C ASN A 107 3.62 -2.82 -17.72
N THR A 108 4.26 -3.45 -16.72
CA THR A 108 3.92 -4.81 -16.30
C THR A 108 3.48 -4.89 -14.86
N VAL A 109 2.70 -5.93 -14.58
CA VAL A 109 2.55 -6.54 -13.26
C VAL A 109 3.13 -7.95 -13.32
N ARG A 110 3.96 -8.31 -12.34
CA ARG A 110 4.61 -9.63 -12.26
C ARG A 110 4.28 -10.30 -10.94
N LEU A 111 4.07 -11.62 -10.98
CA LEU A 111 3.89 -12.48 -9.81
C LEU A 111 5.12 -13.34 -9.59
N TRP A 112 5.52 -13.46 -8.33
CA TRP A 112 6.76 -14.11 -7.89
C TRP A 112 6.42 -15.11 -6.78
N ASP A 113 7.01 -16.31 -6.85
CA ASP A 113 6.93 -17.28 -5.76
C ASP A 113 8.06 -17.01 -4.76
N LEU A 114 7.72 -16.59 -3.54
CA LEU A 114 8.69 -16.27 -2.48
C LEU A 114 9.34 -17.53 -1.88
N ARG A 115 8.79 -18.71 -2.15
CA ARG A 115 9.35 -20.00 -1.71
C ARG A 115 10.46 -20.48 -2.65
N ALA A 116 10.49 -19.97 -3.88
CA ALA A 116 11.46 -20.36 -4.89
C ALA A 116 12.77 -19.56 -4.73
N LEU A 117 13.90 -20.27 -4.57
CA LEU A 117 15.22 -19.67 -4.37
C LEU A 117 15.67 -18.70 -5.49
N ASN A 118 15.15 -18.86 -6.70
CA ASN A 118 15.59 -18.09 -7.88
C ASN A 118 14.75 -16.84 -8.17
N MET A 119 13.71 -16.55 -7.36
CA MET A 119 12.73 -15.48 -7.60
C MET A 119 12.37 -15.38 -9.09
N LYS A 120 11.95 -16.50 -9.67
CA LYS A 120 11.48 -16.54 -11.06
C LYS A 120 10.07 -15.95 -11.11
N CYS A 121 9.87 -15.00 -12.03
CA CYS A 121 8.55 -14.51 -12.38
C CYS A 121 7.70 -15.68 -12.91
N GLN A 122 6.58 -15.97 -12.24
CA GLN A 122 5.69 -17.07 -12.59
C GLN A 122 4.60 -16.62 -13.56
N ARG A 123 4.10 -15.39 -13.40
CA ARG A 123 3.10 -14.79 -14.28
C ARG A 123 3.40 -13.33 -14.53
N LEU A 124 3.03 -12.85 -15.71
CA LEU A 124 3.23 -11.49 -16.16
C LEU A 124 1.96 -11.00 -16.84
N PHE A 125 1.46 -9.86 -16.39
CA PHE A 125 0.35 -9.13 -17.01
C PHE A 125 0.89 -7.84 -17.60
N GLN A 126 0.80 -7.69 -18.92
CA GLN A 126 1.33 -6.56 -19.67
C GLN A 126 0.20 -5.59 -20.04
N VAL A 127 0.39 -4.30 -19.78
CA VAL A 127 -0.52 -3.24 -20.20
C VAL A 127 0.17 -2.25 -21.14
N SER A 128 -0.61 -1.30 -21.69
CA SER A 128 -0.14 -0.36 -22.73
C SER A 128 0.54 0.91 -22.20
N ALA A 129 0.67 1.07 -20.90
CA ALA A 129 1.20 2.25 -20.23
C ALA A 129 1.82 1.91 -18.87
N THR A 130 2.59 2.84 -18.32
CA THR A 130 3.27 2.68 -17.02
C THR A 130 2.26 2.35 -15.94
N VAL A 131 2.55 1.32 -15.14
CA VAL A 131 1.70 0.90 -14.03
C VAL A 131 2.18 1.60 -12.77
N ASN A 132 1.37 2.54 -12.27
CA ASN A 132 1.69 3.32 -11.07
C ASN A 132 1.35 2.55 -9.79
N CYS A 133 0.31 1.71 -9.83
CA CYS A 133 -0.15 1.00 -8.65
C CYS A 133 -0.81 -0.33 -8.99
N ALA A 134 -0.74 -1.26 -8.05
CA ALA A 134 -1.47 -2.52 -8.08
C ALA A 134 -1.93 -2.89 -6.66
N CYS A 135 -3.14 -3.42 -6.54
CA CYS A 135 -3.74 -3.84 -5.29
C CYS A 135 -4.42 -5.19 -5.46
N LEU A 136 -4.04 -6.17 -4.64
CA LEU A 136 -4.69 -7.47 -4.57
C LEU A 136 -6.02 -7.33 -3.82
N HIS A 137 -7.07 -7.97 -4.33
CA HIS A 137 -8.35 -8.04 -3.65
C HIS A 137 -8.27 -8.96 -2.43
N PRO A 138 -8.98 -8.68 -1.32
CA PRO A 138 -8.93 -9.52 -0.12
C PRO A 138 -9.23 -11.01 -0.36
N THR A 139 -10.01 -11.34 -1.39
CA THR A 139 -10.28 -12.74 -1.80
C THR A 139 -9.07 -13.45 -2.44
N GLN A 140 -7.96 -12.76 -2.68
CA GLN A 140 -6.73 -13.24 -3.32
C GLN A 140 -6.91 -13.76 -4.76
N LYS A 141 -8.05 -13.48 -5.41
CA LYS A 141 -8.40 -14.00 -6.74
C LYS A 141 -8.37 -12.95 -7.86
N MET A 142 -8.34 -11.66 -7.52
CA MET A 142 -8.38 -10.56 -8.48
C MET A 142 -7.40 -9.47 -8.05
N MET A 143 -6.80 -8.80 -9.02
CA MET A 143 -5.94 -7.65 -8.79
C MET A 143 -6.45 -6.43 -9.57
N ALA A 144 -6.54 -5.29 -8.91
CA ALA A 144 -6.74 -4.02 -9.60
C ALA A 144 -5.39 -3.37 -9.91
N VAL A 145 -5.23 -2.91 -11.14
CA VAL A 145 -3.99 -2.36 -11.68
C VAL A 145 -4.28 -0.99 -12.29
N GLY A 146 -3.63 0.06 -11.79
CA GLY A 146 -3.85 1.43 -12.25
C GLY A 146 -2.68 1.95 -13.07
N ASP A 147 -2.97 2.43 -14.28
CA ASP A 147 -1.94 2.93 -15.21
C ASP A 147 -1.94 4.45 -15.41
N GLN A 148 -0.88 4.93 -16.06
CA GLN A 148 -0.65 6.35 -16.31
C GLN A 148 -1.62 6.96 -17.34
N LYS A 149 -2.29 6.16 -18.16
CA LYS A 149 -3.32 6.65 -19.11
C LYS A 149 -4.68 6.87 -18.45
N GLY A 150 -4.84 6.42 -17.21
CA GLY A 150 -6.09 6.53 -16.47
C GLY A 150 -6.94 5.27 -16.50
N THR A 151 -6.40 4.15 -16.98
CA THR A 151 -7.11 2.88 -17.02
C THR A 151 -6.85 2.09 -15.76
N ILE A 152 -7.93 1.53 -15.20
CA ILE A 152 -7.91 0.52 -14.17
C ILE A 152 -8.17 -0.83 -14.85
N HIS A 153 -7.26 -1.79 -14.69
CA HIS A 153 -7.42 -3.16 -15.15
C HIS A 153 -7.75 -4.04 -13.95
N LEU A 154 -8.90 -4.70 -13.99
CA LEU A 154 -9.32 -5.71 -13.03
C LEU A 154 -8.94 -7.07 -13.60
N TRP A 155 -7.83 -7.61 -13.13
CA TRP A 155 -7.23 -8.84 -13.62
C TRP A 155 -7.63 -10.01 -12.73
N ASP A 156 -8.34 -10.98 -13.31
CA ASP A 156 -8.67 -12.25 -12.66
C ASP A 156 -7.46 -13.19 -12.71
N LEU A 157 -6.95 -13.54 -11.53
CA LEU A 157 -5.77 -14.36 -11.37
C LEU A 157 -6.02 -15.84 -11.68
N LYS A 158 -7.26 -16.30 -11.79
CA LYS A 158 -7.57 -17.69 -12.17
C LYS A 158 -7.72 -17.80 -13.69
N SER A 159 -8.59 -16.99 -14.29
CA SER A 159 -8.92 -17.06 -15.72
C SER A 159 -7.94 -16.33 -16.63
N ASP A 160 -7.11 -15.44 -16.07
CA ASP A 160 -6.22 -14.52 -16.81
C ASP A 160 -6.96 -13.49 -17.68
N HIS A 161 -8.29 -13.40 -17.53
CA HIS A 161 -9.08 -12.33 -18.14
C HIS A 161 -8.91 -11.02 -17.39
N SER A 162 -9.03 -9.90 -18.12
CA SER A 162 -9.04 -8.57 -17.53
C SER A 162 -10.19 -7.73 -18.05
N LYS A 163 -10.78 -6.93 -17.16
CA LYS A 163 -11.76 -5.90 -17.49
C LYS A 163 -11.15 -4.53 -17.27
N GLN A 164 -11.44 -3.58 -18.15
CA GLN A 164 -10.96 -2.21 -18.03
C GLN A 164 -12.06 -1.26 -17.56
N LEU A 165 -11.67 -0.29 -16.73
CA LEU A 165 -12.49 0.83 -16.29
C LEU A 165 -11.68 2.11 -16.44
N VAL A 166 -12.35 3.20 -16.83
CA VAL A 166 -11.72 4.52 -16.96
C VAL A 166 -12.60 5.51 -16.19
N PRO A 167 -12.25 5.89 -14.95
CA PRO A 167 -13.04 6.85 -14.18
C PRO A 167 -13.05 8.24 -14.80
N GLU A 168 -11.89 8.67 -15.30
CA GLU A 168 -11.70 9.99 -15.87
C GLU A 168 -10.67 9.89 -17.01
N PRO A 169 -11.09 10.07 -18.28
CA PRO A 169 -10.19 10.00 -19.41
C PRO A 169 -9.03 10.99 -19.30
N GLY A 170 -7.80 10.49 -19.46
CA GLY A 170 -6.57 11.30 -19.44
C GLY A 170 -6.13 11.76 -18.04
N ALA A 171 -6.74 11.26 -16.97
CA ALA A 171 -6.26 11.45 -15.60
C ALA A 171 -5.48 10.19 -15.16
N SER A 172 -4.19 10.33 -14.91
CA SER A 172 -3.34 9.21 -14.49
C SER A 172 -3.79 8.66 -13.14
N ILE A 173 -3.94 7.34 -13.04
CA ILE A 173 -4.22 6.67 -11.77
C ILE A 173 -2.96 6.66 -10.92
N GLN A 174 -3.04 7.15 -9.69
CA GLN A 174 -1.88 7.27 -8.79
C GLN A 174 -1.87 6.17 -7.73
N SER A 175 -3.04 5.82 -7.18
CA SER A 175 -3.17 4.75 -6.21
C SER A 175 -4.56 4.12 -6.27
N ILE A 176 -4.60 2.82 -6.02
CA ILE A 176 -5.81 2.02 -5.83
C ILE A 176 -5.71 1.36 -4.46
N ALA A 177 -6.79 1.39 -3.70
CA ALA A 177 -6.95 0.64 -2.46
C ALA A 177 -8.26 -0.13 -2.50
N MET A 178 -8.24 -1.31 -1.89
CA MET A 178 -9.45 -2.07 -1.58
C MET A 178 -9.62 -2.11 -0.07
N ASP A 179 -10.86 -2.02 0.39
CA ASP A 179 -11.13 -2.15 1.82
C ASP A 179 -10.97 -3.62 2.25
N PRO A 180 -10.69 -3.90 3.53
CA PRO A 180 -10.53 -5.26 4.04
C PRO A 180 -11.69 -6.22 3.77
N THR A 181 -12.93 -5.71 3.63
CA THR A 181 -14.10 -6.56 3.32
C THR A 181 -14.19 -6.90 1.84
N GLY A 182 -13.45 -6.20 0.97
CA GLY A 182 -13.53 -6.35 -0.48
C GLY A 182 -14.79 -5.74 -1.08
N LYS A 183 -15.53 -4.94 -0.30
CA LYS A 183 -16.77 -4.28 -0.72
C LYS A 183 -16.51 -2.97 -1.46
N TYR A 184 -15.43 -2.27 -1.17
CA TYR A 184 -15.13 -0.95 -1.73
C TYR A 184 -13.74 -0.91 -2.36
N MET A 185 -13.67 -0.25 -3.51
CA MET A 185 -12.42 0.11 -4.18
C MET A 185 -12.35 1.63 -4.29
N ALA A 186 -11.29 2.23 -3.76
CA ALA A 186 -11.01 3.65 -3.88
C ALA A 186 -9.81 3.88 -4.79
N VAL A 187 -9.92 4.88 -5.66
CA VAL A 187 -8.89 5.20 -6.66
C VAL A 187 -8.63 6.69 -6.64
N VAL A 188 -7.37 7.11 -6.56
CA VAL A 188 -6.99 8.53 -6.65
C VAL A 188 -6.24 8.82 -7.94
N THR A 189 -6.49 10.00 -8.51
CA THR A 189 -5.86 10.44 -9.77
C THR A 189 -4.90 11.61 -9.56
N ASN A 190 -4.07 11.85 -10.57
CA ASN A 190 -3.16 12.99 -10.61
C ASN A 190 -3.87 14.37 -10.64
N ARG A 191 -5.20 14.41 -10.78
CA ARG A 191 -6.03 15.61 -10.72
C ARG A 191 -6.59 15.91 -9.33
N GLY A 192 -6.23 15.12 -8.32
CA GLY A 192 -6.68 15.34 -6.94
C GLY A 192 -8.05 14.75 -6.62
N ARG A 193 -8.67 14.01 -7.55
CA ARG A 193 -9.96 13.36 -7.36
C ARG A 193 -9.80 11.96 -6.78
N CYS A 194 -10.79 11.53 -6.01
CA CYS A 194 -10.94 10.14 -5.61
C CYS A 194 -12.28 9.58 -6.10
N PHE A 195 -12.24 8.41 -6.72
CA PHE A 195 -13.40 7.66 -7.20
C PHE A 195 -13.56 6.40 -6.35
N ILE A 196 -14.78 6.10 -5.95
CA ILE A 196 -15.11 4.97 -5.08
C ILE A 196 -16.18 4.12 -5.75
N TRP A 197 -15.90 2.82 -5.89
CA TRP A 197 -16.84 1.81 -6.36
C TRP A 197 -17.23 0.90 -5.23
N GLU A 198 -18.49 0.49 -5.23
CA GLU A 198 -18.96 -0.70 -4.51
C GLU A 198 -18.77 -1.92 -5.42
N LEU A 199 -18.05 -2.91 -4.91
CA LEU A 199 -17.77 -4.17 -5.56
C LEU A 199 -18.87 -5.19 -5.19
N PRO A 200 -19.35 -6.02 -6.13
CA PRO A 200 -20.33 -7.06 -5.84
C PRO A 200 -19.81 -8.05 -4.80
N ALA A 201 -20.64 -8.41 -3.82
CA ALA A 201 -20.30 -9.33 -2.73
C ALA A 201 -19.96 -10.76 -3.22
N MET A 202 -20.58 -11.19 -4.32
CA MET A 202 -20.22 -12.43 -5.01
C MET A 202 -19.71 -12.08 -6.41
N PHE A 203 -18.45 -12.41 -6.67
CA PHE A 203 -17.90 -12.51 -8.02
C PHE A 203 -18.55 -13.72 -8.72
N VAL A 204 -19.83 -13.61 -9.07
CA VAL A 204 -20.51 -14.60 -9.91
C VAL A 204 -20.06 -14.32 -11.34
N GLU A 205 -18.93 -14.92 -11.73
CA GLU A 205 -18.38 -15.17 -13.09
C GLU A 205 -18.27 -14.01 -14.10
N GLU A 206 -19.05 -12.93 -13.96
CA GLU A 206 -18.96 -11.71 -14.72
C GLU A 206 -18.61 -10.57 -13.75
N LEU A 207 -17.48 -9.92 -14.01
CA LEU A 207 -17.05 -8.67 -13.37
C LEU A 207 -18.02 -7.54 -13.76
N THR A 208 -19.29 -7.61 -13.41
CA THR A 208 -20.28 -6.57 -13.70
C THR A 208 -20.17 -5.49 -12.63
N LEU A 209 -18.98 -4.87 -12.52
CA LEU A 209 -18.90 -3.59 -11.83
C LEU A 209 -19.83 -2.62 -12.53
N SER A 210 -20.70 -1.99 -11.74
CA SER A 210 -21.44 -0.83 -12.20
C SER A 210 -20.44 0.25 -12.64
N GLN A 211 -20.74 0.96 -13.72
CA GLN A 211 -19.95 2.15 -14.11
C GLN A 211 -20.11 3.30 -13.10
N HIS A 212 -21.02 3.16 -12.13
CA HIS A 212 -21.39 4.22 -11.21
C HIS A 212 -20.37 4.21 -10.07
N SER A 213 -19.55 5.25 -10.03
CA SER A 213 -18.65 5.54 -8.93
C SER A 213 -19.12 6.79 -8.21
N THR A 214 -18.86 6.87 -6.91
CA THR A 214 -18.94 8.14 -6.19
C THR A 214 -17.63 8.87 -6.38
N MET A 215 -17.69 10.15 -6.76
CA MET A 215 -16.51 11.00 -6.92
C MET A 215 -16.45 12.03 -5.79
N ILE A 216 -15.28 12.15 -5.18
CA ILE A 216 -14.96 13.21 -4.22
C ILE A 216 -13.79 14.04 -4.74
N GLU A 217 -13.92 15.37 -4.64
CA GLU A 217 -12.84 16.32 -4.90
C GLU A 217 -11.88 16.31 -3.70
N ALA A 218 -11.01 15.30 -3.65
CA ALA A 218 -10.23 14.99 -2.46
C ALA A 218 -9.17 16.07 -2.18
N HIS A 219 -8.49 16.58 -3.20
CA HIS A 219 -7.35 17.48 -3.10
C HIS A 219 -7.31 18.49 -4.25
N GLN A 220 -6.69 19.66 -4.00
CA GLN A 220 -6.54 20.71 -5.03
C GLN A 220 -5.34 20.48 -5.96
N ARG A 221 -4.45 19.56 -5.61
CA ARG A 221 -3.27 19.16 -6.38
C ARG A 221 -3.25 17.64 -6.54
N TYR A 222 -2.21 17.12 -7.18
CA TYR A 222 -1.93 15.69 -7.30
C TYR A 222 -2.25 14.91 -6.02
N ALA A 223 -3.24 14.04 -6.06
CA ALA A 223 -3.40 13.02 -5.03
C ALA A 223 -2.39 11.90 -5.29
N LEU A 224 -1.75 11.40 -4.25
CA LEU A 224 -0.59 10.50 -4.34
C LEU A 224 -0.95 9.09 -3.88
N ARG A 225 -1.64 8.97 -2.75
CA ARG A 225 -2.05 7.68 -2.17
C ARG A 225 -3.45 7.71 -1.61
N CYS A 226 -4.13 6.57 -1.63
CA CYS A 226 -5.33 6.31 -0.85
C CYS A 226 -5.21 4.99 -0.07
N LYS A 227 -5.80 4.90 1.13
CA LYS A 227 -5.89 3.67 1.94
C LYS A 227 -7.16 3.65 2.78
N PHE A 228 -7.81 2.50 2.87
CA PHE A 228 -8.90 2.26 3.80
C PHE A 228 -8.38 1.95 5.21
N SER A 229 -9.19 2.26 6.22
CA SER A 229 -8.96 1.76 7.57
C SER A 229 -9.24 0.26 7.67
N PRO A 230 -8.59 -0.46 8.60
CA PRO A 230 -8.86 -1.88 8.85
C PRO A 230 -10.31 -2.23 9.19
N ASP A 231 -11.06 -1.28 9.77
CA ASP A 231 -12.49 -1.45 10.05
C ASP A 231 -13.42 -1.05 8.88
N SER A 232 -12.86 -0.68 7.73
CA SER A 232 -13.55 -0.23 6.52
C SER A 232 -14.43 1.02 6.69
N LYS A 233 -14.31 1.77 7.80
CA LYS A 233 -15.15 2.94 8.08
C LYS A 233 -14.55 4.26 7.60
N LEU A 234 -13.25 4.29 7.33
CA LEU A 234 -12.53 5.50 6.93
C LEU A 234 -11.71 5.25 5.67
N LEU A 235 -11.53 6.31 4.90
CA LEU A 235 -10.59 6.39 3.79
C LEU A 235 -9.64 7.56 4.05
N VAL A 236 -8.35 7.36 3.84
CA VAL A 236 -7.37 8.46 3.86
C VAL A 236 -6.80 8.65 2.47
N THR A 237 -6.73 9.92 2.04
CA THR A 237 -6.06 10.35 0.82
C THR A 237 -4.88 11.26 1.17
N THR A 238 -3.80 11.19 0.40
CA THR A 238 -2.59 12.01 0.58
C THR A 238 -2.28 12.78 -0.70
N SER A 239 -1.57 13.91 -0.59
CA SER A 239 -1.37 14.79 -1.75
C SER A 239 -0.11 15.66 -1.72
N ALA A 240 0.24 16.13 -2.92
CA ALA A 240 1.19 17.21 -3.17
C ALA A 240 0.72 18.59 -2.65
N ASP A 241 -0.54 18.73 -2.23
CA ASP A 241 -1.03 19.92 -1.51
C ASP A 241 -0.57 19.99 -0.04
N GLN A 242 0.31 19.06 0.36
CA GLN A 242 0.95 18.97 1.68
C GLN A 242 0.01 18.48 2.79
N THR A 243 -1.13 17.89 2.41
CA THR A 243 -2.11 17.36 3.36
C THR A 243 -2.35 15.87 3.17
N ALA A 244 -2.81 15.24 4.24
CA ALA A 244 -3.61 14.03 4.15
C ALA A 244 -5.03 14.33 4.64
N ARG A 245 -6.05 13.74 4.03
CA ARG A 245 -7.46 13.97 4.37
C ARG A 245 -8.15 12.67 4.71
N ILE A 246 -8.97 12.70 5.76
CA ILE A 246 -9.75 11.57 6.24
C ILE A 246 -11.20 11.76 5.83
N TRP A 247 -11.78 10.72 5.27
CA TRP A 247 -13.15 10.65 4.78
C TRP A 247 -13.89 9.53 5.49
N ARG A 248 -15.16 9.76 5.84
CA ARG A 248 -16.02 8.72 6.40
C ARG A 248 -16.62 7.90 5.26
N MET A 249 -16.60 6.58 5.40
CA MET A 249 -17.24 5.68 4.44
C MET A 249 -18.74 5.59 4.71
N GLY A 250 -19.53 5.47 3.64
CA GLY A 250 -20.99 5.41 3.68
C GLY A 250 -21.64 6.70 3.18
N ASP A 251 -21.24 7.84 3.73
CA ASP A 251 -21.68 9.18 3.32
C ASP A 251 -20.60 9.98 2.54
N TYR A 252 -19.34 9.50 2.56
CA TYR A 252 -18.18 10.13 1.92
C TYR A 252 -17.88 11.53 2.44
N GLU A 253 -18.29 11.83 3.67
CA GLU A 253 -18.07 13.13 4.28
C GLU A 253 -16.60 13.36 4.64
N PHE A 254 -16.14 14.59 4.42
CA PHE A 254 -14.85 15.04 4.92
C PHE A 254 -14.87 15.08 6.46
N VAL A 255 -13.95 14.33 7.08
CA VAL A 255 -13.84 14.25 8.53
C VAL A 255 -12.76 15.20 9.04
N ARG A 256 -11.57 15.17 8.42
CA ARG A 256 -10.40 15.88 8.95
C ARG A 256 -9.27 16.06 7.94
N GLU A 257 -8.55 17.16 8.09
CA GLU A 257 -7.25 17.39 7.43
C GLU A 257 -6.10 17.15 8.43
N LEU A 258 -5.09 16.39 8.00
CA LEU A 258 -3.84 16.15 8.71
C LEU A 258 -2.74 16.97 8.04
N LYS A 259 -2.31 18.02 8.74
CA LYS A 259 -1.32 18.99 8.24
C LYS A 259 -0.48 19.53 9.38
N ARG A 260 0.81 19.75 9.11
CA ARG A 260 1.76 20.45 9.98
C ARG A 260 2.34 21.66 9.23
N GLU A 261 2.79 22.64 9.99
CA GLU A 261 3.63 23.72 9.46
C GLU A 261 4.88 23.17 8.78
N ASN A 262 5.24 23.76 7.63
CA ASN A 262 6.39 23.38 6.79
C ASN A 262 6.36 21.94 6.24
N GLN A 263 5.23 21.24 6.37
CA GLN A 263 5.02 19.95 5.74
C GLN A 263 5.09 20.09 4.22
N ARG A 264 5.72 19.11 3.57
CA ARG A 264 5.80 19.05 2.11
C ARG A 264 4.85 17.97 1.59
N TRP A 265 5.02 17.54 0.34
CA TRP A 265 4.17 16.49 -0.24
C TRP A 265 4.05 15.29 0.70
N VAL A 266 2.84 14.77 0.83
CA VAL A 266 2.56 13.59 1.64
C VAL A 266 2.43 12.41 0.70
N TRP A 267 3.41 11.51 0.73
CA TRP A 267 3.57 10.50 -0.31
C TRP A 267 2.77 9.22 -0.07
N ASP A 268 2.79 8.75 1.17
CA ASP A 268 2.21 7.45 1.51
C ASP A 268 1.60 7.51 2.91
N VAL A 269 0.73 6.55 3.18
CA VAL A 269 -0.07 6.49 4.39
C VAL A 269 -0.33 5.04 4.81
N GLY A 270 -0.38 4.79 6.11
CA GLY A 270 -0.73 3.49 6.70
C GLY A 270 -1.57 3.66 7.95
N PHE A 271 -2.48 2.73 8.20
CA PHE A 271 -3.28 2.68 9.42
C PHE A 271 -2.68 1.75 10.47
N THR A 272 -2.96 2.01 11.75
CA THR A 272 -2.86 1.00 12.81
C THR A 272 -4.03 0.02 12.73
N ALA A 273 -3.87 -1.21 13.25
CA ALA A 273 -4.93 -2.24 13.19
C ALA A 273 -6.24 -1.78 13.84
N ASP A 274 -6.14 -0.98 14.91
CA ASP A 274 -7.29 -0.47 15.63
C ASP A 274 -8.04 0.66 14.89
N SER A 275 -7.55 1.08 13.72
CA SER A 275 -8.09 2.20 12.91
C SER A 275 -8.07 3.56 13.62
N ARG A 276 -7.42 3.69 14.78
CA ARG A 276 -7.41 4.93 15.59
C ARG A 276 -6.26 5.86 15.24
N HIS A 277 -5.24 5.35 14.58
CA HIS A 277 -4.06 6.12 14.22
C HIS A 277 -3.70 5.91 12.75
N VAL A 278 -3.04 6.93 12.21
CA VAL A 278 -2.54 6.96 10.84
C VAL A 278 -1.09 7.39 10.87
N VAL A 279 -0.26 6.74 10.06
CA VAL A 279 1.12 7.14 9.80
C VAL A 279 1.19 7.76 8.41
N THR A 280 1.81 8.92 8.29
CA THR A 280 2.10 9.56 6.99
C THR A 280 3.60 9.73 6.80
N VAL A 281 4.08 9.66 5.57
CA VAL A 281 5.46 10.03 5.21
C VAL A 281 5.49 11.22 4.26
N SER A 282 6.49 12.10 4.40
CA SER A 282 6.53 13.35 3.65
C SER A 282 7.92 13.70 3.10
N SER A 283 7.92 14.57 2.07
CA SER A 283 9.14 15.17 1.50
C SER A 283 9.90 16.10 2.45
N ASP A 284 9.39 16.35 3.66
CA ASP A 284 10.10 17.12 4.69
C ASP A 284 11.01 16.26 5.57
N ASN A 285 11.21 14.99 5.19
CA ASN A 285 12.06 13.98 5.83
C ASN A 285 11.50 13.37 7.11
N PHE A 286 10.23 13.65 7.45
CA PHE A 286 9.58 13.09 8.63
C PHE A 286 8.50 12.07 8.25
N ALA A 287 8.41 11.00 9.05
CA ALA A 287 7.18 10.25 9.20
C ALA A 287 6.44 10.75 10.44
N ARG A 288 5.11 10.71 10.45
CA ARG A 288 4.29 11.21 11.55
C ARG A 288 3.16 10.27 11.88
N LEU A 289 2.98 9.99 13.17
CA LEU A 289 1.85 9.26 13.72
C LEU A 289 0.79 10.25 14.20
N TRP A 290 -0.40 10.15 13.64
CA TRP A 290 -1.54 11.02 13.90
C TRP A 290 -2.62 10.24 14.62
N LYS A 291 -3.29 10.89 15.58
CA LYS A 291 -4.54 10.36 16.14
C LYS A 291 -5.71 10.76 15.24
N VAL A 292 -6.45 9.78 14.72
CA VAL A 292 -7.55 10.01 13.76
C VAL A 292 -8.64 10.92 14.33
N GLU A 293 -8.98 10.72 15.61
CA GLU A 293 -10.07 11.44 16.29
C GLU A 293 -9.93 12.97 16.23
N ASN A 294 -8.74 13.49 16.50
CA ASN A 294 -8.48 14.93 16.64
C ASN A 294 -7.40 15.48 15.70
N GLY A 295 -6.71 14.64 14.93
CA GLY A 295 -5.63 15.02 14.02
C GLY A 295 -4.37 15.51 14.72
N VAL A 296 -4.19 15.20 16.01
CA VAL A 296 -2.97 15.57 16.73
C VAL A 296 -1.84 14.63 16.35
N ILE A 297 -0.66 15.20 16.11
CA ILE A 297 0.58 14.43 15.96
C ILE A 297 0.95 13.87 17.33
N LEU A 298 0.90 12.55 17.46
CA LEU A 298 1.36 11.85 18.65
C LEU A 298 2.87 11.64 18.64
N ARG A 299 3.44 11.51 17.44
CA ARG A 299 4.87 11.27 17.28
C ARG A 299 5.38 11.69 15.91
N GLU A 300 6.63 12.16 15.89
CA GLU A 300 7.44 12.32 14.69
C GLU A 300 8.61 11.33 14.71
N TYR A 301 8.83 10.66 13.59
CA TYR A 301 9.97 9.77 13.39
C TYR A 301 11.00 10.52 12.56
N SER A 302 12.07 10.95 13.22
CA SER A 302 13.16 11.71 12.63
C SER A 302 14.38 10.82 12.46
N GLY A 303 15.05 10.96 11.32
CA GLY A 303 16.30 10.28 11.06
C GLY A 303 16.71 10.30 9.60
N HIS A 304 15.74 10.33 8.67
CA HIS A 304 16.03 10.45 7.25
C HIS A 304 16.63 11.83 6.92
N GLU A 305 17.59 11.86 6.00
CA GLU A 305 18.27 13.10 5.58
C GLU A 305 17.62 13.75 4.36
N LYS A 306 16.77 12.99 3.66
CA LYS A 306 16.04 13.43 2.46
C LYS A 306 14.59 12.95 2.53
N ALA A 307 13.82 13.37 1.52
CA ALA A 307 12.40 13.07 1.39
C ALA A 307 12.10 11.57 1.53
N ILE A 308 11.04 11.26 2.29
CA ILE A 308 10.51 9.91 2.45
C ILE A 308 9.33 9.74 1.50
N THR A 309 9.37 8.69 0.68
CA THR A 309 8.40 8.43 -0.39
C THR A 309 7.63 7.14 -0.19
N ALA A 310 8.15 6.20 0.59
CA ALA A 310 7.54 4.89 0.80
C ALA A 310 7.33 4.58 2.29
N LEU A 311 6.22 3.94 2.59
CA LEU A 311 5.85 3.50 3.94
C LEU A 311 5.30 2.06 3.88
N ALA A 312 5.68 1.25 4.87
CA ALA A 312 4.99 0.00 5.18
C ALA A 312 4.72 -0.07 6.68
N VAL A 313 3.48 -0.40 7.06
CA VAL A 313 3.08 -0.56 8.47
C VAL A 313 2.63 -2.00 8.67
N SER A 314 3.14 -2.63 9.74
CA SER A 314 2.67 -3.93 10.19
C SER A 314 2.32 -3.83 11.68
N ASP A 315 1.03 -3.71 11.93
CA ASP A 315 0.42 -3.66 13.25
C ASP A 315 -0.71 -4.68 13.26
N SER A 316 -0.39 -5.97 13.39
CA SER A 316 -1.36 -6.98 13.82
C SER A 316 -1.27 -7.17 15.34
N GLN A 317 -2.43 -7.23 15.99
CA GLN A 317 -2.48 -7.85 17.30
C GLN A 317 -2.28 -9.34 17.07
N THR A 318 -1.20 -9.90 17.61
CA THR A 318 -1.03 -11.35 17.65
C THR A 318 -2.14 -11.94 18.52
N GLY A 319 -3.07 -12.68 17.89
CA GLY A 319 -3.92 -13.68 18.56
C GLY A 319 -5.43 -13.46 18.50
N ALA A 320 -6.07 -13.88 17.41
CA ALA A 320 -7.32 -14.64 17.45
C ALA A 320 -7.55 -15.25 16.07
N GLY A 321 -7.69 -16.56 16.00
CA GLY A 321 -8.02 -17.23 14.76
C GLY A 321 -9.34 -16.72 14.18
N LEU A 322 -9.32 -16.47 12.89
CA LEU A 322 -10.33 -17.07 12.04
C LEU A 322 -9.61 -18.15 11.20
N PRO A 323 -9.59 -19.41 11.64
CA PRO A 323 -9.46 -20.50 10.69
C PRO A 323 -10.73 -20.55 9.84
N SER A 324 -10.56 -20.66 8.52
CA SER A 324 -11.45 -21.32 7.57
C SER A 324 -12.96 -21.33 7.89
N THR A 325 -13.74 -20.51 7.19
CA THR A 325 -15.02 -21.01 6.66
C THR A 325 -14.79 -21.47 5.23
N SER A 326 -14.18 -22.65 5.13
CA SER A 326 -14.39 -23.54 4.00
C SER A 326 -15.87 -23.89 3.91
N PHE A 327 -16.58 -23.29 2.95
CA PHE A 327 -17.67 -23.97 2.27
C PHE A 327 -17.18 -24.25 0.84
N ILE A 328 -16.55 -25.42 0.70
CA ILE A 328 -16.40 -26.09 -0.58
C ILE A 328 -17.69 -26.89 -0.76
N PRO A 329 -18.59 -26.56 -1.71
CA PRO A 329 -19.48 -27.59 -2.21
C PRO A 329 -18.60 -28.60 -2.95
N VAL A 330 -18.58 -29.82 -2.43
CA VAL A 330 -18.08 -31.01 -3.09
C VAL A 330 -18.92 -31.19 -4.36
N PHE A 331 -18.32 -31.05 -5.53
CA PHE A 331 -18.83 -31.70 -6.73
C PHE A 331 -17.95 -32.93 -6.94
N THR A 332 -18.55 -34.09 -6.67
CA THR A 332 -18.09 -35.37 -7.21
C THR A 332 -18.28 -35.35 -8.72
N ASP A 333 -17.31 -35.94 -9.40
CA ASP A 333 -17.29 -36.14 -10.85
C ASP A 333 -18.57 -36.81 -11.37
N ASP A 334 -19.05 -36.31 -12.51
CA ASP A 334 -19.53 -37.09 -13.66
C ASP A 334 -19.30 -36.29 -14.95
#